data_AF-A0A1I5K0I7-F1
#
_entry.id   AF-A0A1I5K0I7-F1
#
_cell.length_a   1.000
_cell.length_b   1.000
_cell.length_c   1.000
_cell.angle_alpha   90.00
_cell.angle_beta   90.00
_cell.angle_gamma   90.00
#
_symmetry.space_group_name_H-M   'P 1'
#
loop_
_entity.id
_entity.type
_entity.pdbx_description
1 polymer ?
#
loop_
_entity_poly.entity_id
_entity_poly.type
_entity_poly.pdbx_seq_one_letter_code
_entity_poly.pdbx_strand_id
1 'polypeptide(L)'
;MNTLSIDGWRKADNDSKSVPIGTLQFHVSEAEHLRLEQTEEELQRSGVRDAMIDADMQTLALVMPDGFGPLSECKWRVYIGGEASRGQFHLLGYSAADGCLIYSNAVMVDLLG
;
A
#
# COMPACT_ATOMS: atom_id res chain seq x y z
N MET A 1 9.23 11.57 6.93
CA MET A 1 8.74 10.48 7.82
C MET A 1 7.26 10.72 8.08
N ASN A 2 6.37 9.82 7.65
CA ASN A 2 4.93 10.02 7.81
C ASN A 2 4.23 8.81 8.39
N THR A 3 3.34 9.07 9.34
CA THR A 3 2.30 8.11 9.74
C THR A 3 1.05 8.45 8.95
N LEU A 4 0.57 7.50 8.18
CA LEU A 4 -0.62 7.64 7.35
C LEU A 4 -1.80 6.92 7.99
N SER A 5 -2.98 7.51 7.87
CA SER A 5 -4.26 6.92 8.28
C SER A 5 -5.15 6.85 7.05
N ILE A 6 -5.24 5.67 6.44
CA ILE A 6 -5.85 5.49 5.12
C ILE A 6 -6.95 4.43 5.19
N ASP A 7 -8.09 4.68 4.54
CA ASP A 7 -9.17 3.70 4.47
C ASP A 7 -8.71 2.40 3.82
N GLY A 8 -9.09 1.30 4.44
CA GLY A 8 -8.75 -0.06 4.05
C GLY A 8 -9.95 -0.85 3.54
N TRP A 9 -9.63 -1.87 2.76
CA TRP A 9 -10.59 -2.76 2.12
C TRP A 9 -10.13 -4.22 2.27
N ARG A 10 -11.09 -5.14 2.43
CA ARG A 10 -10.87 -6.58 2.38
C ARG A 10 -11.53 -7.16 1.14
N LYS A 11 -10.83 -8.07 0.47
CA LYS A 11 -11.32 -8.83 -0.68
C LYS A 11 -11.06 -10.31 -0.43
N ALA A 12 -12.15 -11.08 -0.30
CA ALA A 12 -12.08 -12.49 0.09
C ALA A 12 -11.44 -13.36 -1.00
N ASP A 13 -11.76 -13.08 -2.25
CA ASP A 13 -11.22 -13.74 -3.43
C ASP A 13 -11.29 -12.79 -4.64
N ASN A 14 -10.79 -13.24 -5.79
CA ASN A 14 -10.73 -12.42 -7.01
C ASN A 14 -12.10 -11.99 -7.54
N ASP A 15 -13.15 -12.77 -7.33
CA ASP A 15 -14.50 -12.51 -7.86
C ASP A 15 -15.37 -11.71 -6.86
N SER A 16 -14.99 -11.70 -5.60
CA SER A 16 -15.68 -10.98 -4.53
C SER A 16 -15.49 -9.46 -4.64
N LYS A 17 -16.55 -8.70 -4.34
CA LYS A 17 -16.43 -7.25 -4.16
C LYS A 17 -15.62 -6.94 -2.90
N SER A 18 -14.82 -5.88 -2.96
CA SER A 18 -14.12 -5.37 -1.79
C SER A 18 -15.12 -4.80 -0.78
N VAL A 19 -14.93 -5.12 0.49
CA VAL A 19 -15.71 -4.59 1.61
C VAL A 19 -14.84 -3.64 2.44
N PRO A 20 -15.36 -2.47 2.87
CA PRO A 20 -14.59 -1.55 3.69
C PRO A 20 -14.35 -2.16 5.08
N ILE A 21 -13.16 -1.96 5.63
CA ILE A 21 -12.78 -2.52 6.95
C ILE A 21 -12.44 -1.46 8.00
N GLY A 22 -12.54 -0.17 7.64
CA GLY A 22 -12.08 0.94 8.48
C GLY A 22 -10.70 1.42 8.06
N THR A 23 -10.03 2.13 8.96
CA THR A 23 -8.75 2.80 8.64
C THR A 23 -7.56 1.92 9.01
N LEU A 24 -6.63 1.77 8.08
CA LEU A 24 -5.29 1.25 8.31
C LEU A 24 -4.39 2.42 8.72
N GLN A 25 -3.64 2.26 9.80
CA GLN A 25 -2.58 3.22 10.15
C GLN A 25 -1.22 2.57 9.99
N PHE A 26 -0.30 3.23 9.32
CA PHE A 26 1.05 2.70 9.10
C PHE A 26 2.06 3.81 8.91
N HIS A 27 3.32 3.48 9.21
CA HIS A 27 4.45 4.36 9.06
C HIS A 27 5.16 4.11 7.72
N VAL A 28 5.47 5.20 7.03
CA VAL A 28 6.41 5.19 5.89
C VAL A 28 7.71 5.83 6.38
N SER A 29 8.71 4.96 6.56
CA SER A 29 10.07 5.39 6.93
C SER A 29 10.71 6.17 5.78
N GLU A 30 11.77 6.90 6.06
CA GLU A 30 12.53 7.62 5.02
C GLU A 30 13.09 6.65 3.97
N ALA A 31 13.59 5.48 4.39
CA ALA A 31 14.08 4.46 3.47
C ALA A 31 12.97 3.91 2.56
N GLU A 32 11.77 3.68 3.10
CA GLU A 32 10.61 3.25 2.30
C GLU A 32 10.16 4.36 1.35
N HIS A 33 10.16 5.63 1.79
CA HIS A 33 9.84 6.76 0.92
C HIS A 33 10.78 6.82 -0.29
N LEU A 34 12.09 6.75 -0.08
CA LEU A 34 13.08 6.74 -1.16
C LEU A 34 12.87 5.57 -2.13
N ARG A 35 12.50 4.38 -1.63
CA ARG A 35 12.17 3.23 -2.48
C ARG A 35 10.93 3.48 -3.33
N LEU A 36 9.91 4.15 -2.78
CA LEU A 36 8.70 4.52 -3.51
C LEU A 36 9.01 5.52 -4.63
N GLU A 37 9.79 6.56 -4.35
CA GLU A 37 10.24 7.55 -5.35
C GLU A 37 11.05 6.90 -6.47
N GLN A 38 12.05 6.08 -6.12
CA GLN A 38 12.86 5.35 -7.10
C GLN A 38 12.00 4.45 -8.00
N THR A 39 11.03 3.76 -7.40
CA THR A 39 10.11 2.90 -8.16
C THR A 39 9.24 3.72 -9.11
N GLU A 40 8.74 4.89 -8.67
CA GLU A 40 8.00 5.81 -9.53
C GLU A 40 8.85 6.26 -10.73
N GLU A 41 10.07 6.73 -10.49
CA GLU A 41 10.99 7.16 -11.56
C GLU A 41 11.29 6.04 -12.57
N GLU A 42 11.48 4.82 -12.07
CA GLU A 42 11.69 3.64 -12.91
C GLU A 42 10.47 3.31 -13.77
N LEU A 43 9.26 3.37 -13.21
CA LEU A 43 8.02 3.15 -13.96
C LEU A 43 7.83 4.22 -15.04
N GLN A 44 8.06 5.49 -14.72
CA GLN A 44 7.99 6.59 -15.69
C GLN A 44 8.98 6.40 -16.84
N ARG A 45 10.22 6.00 -16.53
CA ARG A 45 11.29 5.80 -17.53
C ARG A 45 11.05 4.56 -18.40
N SER A 46 10.57 3.47 -17.81
CA SER A 46 10.37 2.19 -18.50
C SER A 46 9.06 2.11 -19.28
N GLY A 47 8.07 2.93 -18.93
CA GLY A 47 6.70 2.84 -19.46
C GLY A 47 5.88 1.69 -18.87
N VAL A 48 6.42 0.96 -17.88
CA VAL A 48 5.69 -0.03 -17.11
C VAL A 48 4.66 0.69 -16.21
N ARG A 49 3.47 0.11 -16.06
CA ARG A 49 2.36 0.79 -15.37
C ARG A 49 2.39 0.66 -13.85
N ASP A 50 2.85 -0.48 -13.34
CA ASP A 50 2.94 -0.72 -11.91
C ASP A 50 4.07 -1.70 -11.56
N ALA A 51 4.49 -1.63 -10.30
CA ALA A 51 5.45 -2.53 -9.68
C ALA A 51 5.03 -2.85 -8.24
N MET A 52 5.48 -4.01 -7.78
CA MET A 52 5.27 -4.50 -6.42
C MET A 52 6.61 -4.54 -5.70
N ILE A 53 6.72 -3.85 -4.56
CA ILE A 53 7.91 -3.88 -3.70
C ILE A 53 7.53 -4.38 -2.31
N ASP A 54 8.38 -5.20 -1.69
CA ASP A 54 8.14 -5.69 -0.33
C ASP A 54 8.23 -4.52 0.66
N ALA A 55 7.22 -4.43 1.54
CA ALA A 55 7.20 -3.46 2.62
C ALA A 55 8.08 -3.96 3.78
N ASP A 56 8.84 -3.07 4.39
CA ASP A 56 9.61 -3.43 5.59
C ASP A 56 8.70 -3.54 6.82
N MET A 57 8.35 -4.77 7.16
CA MET A 57 7.50 -5.08 8.31
C MET A 57 8.09 -4.64 9.67
N GLN A 58 9.41 -4.43 9.77
CA GLN A 58 10.03 -3.95 11.00
C GLN A 58 9.75 -2.47 11.25
N THR A 59 9.64 -1.68 10.19
CA THR A 59 9.44 -0.23 10.27
C THR A 59 8.03 0.22 9.92
N LEU A 60 7.21 -0.64 9.29
CA LEU A 60 5.84 -0.34 8.88
C LEU A 60 4.91 0.07 10.02
N ALA A 61 5.14 -0.44 11.24
CA ALA A 61 4.33 -0.15 12.43
C ALA A 61 2.81 -0.19 12.15
N LEU A 62 2.35 -1.21 11.43
CA LEU A 62 0.96 -1.34 10.98
C LEU A 62 0.01 -1.55 12.15
N VAL A 63 -1.01 -0.70 12.23
CA VAL A 63 -2.15 -0.83 13.13
C VAL A 63 -3.39 -1.13 12.30
N MET A 64 -4.01 -2.27 12.60
CA MET A 64 -5.22 -2.75 11.96
C MET A 64 -6.47 -2.19 12.64
N PRO A 65 -7.58 -1.99 11.90
CA PRO A 65 -8.87 -1.65 12.50
C PRO A 65 -9.39 -2.77 13.40
N ASP A 66 -10.26 -2.42 14.34
CA ASP A 66 -10.84 -3.36 15.30
C ASP A 66 -11.50 -4.55 14.60
N GLY A 67 -11.24 -5.76 15.12
CA GLY A 67 -11.76 -7.01 14.58
C GLY A 67 -10.91 -7.60 13.43
N PHE A 68 -9.83 -6.95 13.01
CA PHE A 68 -8.89 -7.47 12.02
C PHE A 68 -7.55 -7.85 12.65
N GLY A 69 -7.06 -9.03 12.27
CA GLY A 69 -5.76 -9.55 12.70
C GLY A 69 -4.59 -9.00 11.89
N PRO A 70 -3.35 -9.43 12.21
CA PRO A 70 -2.16 -8.98 11.50
C PRO A 70 -2.17 -9.39 10.02
N LEU A 71 -1.44 -8.61 9.22
CA LEU A 71 -1.16 -8.94 7.82
C LEU A 71 0.18 -9.64 7.68
N SER A 72 0.27 -10.43 6.62
CA SER A 72 1.47 -11.12 6.14
C SER A 72 1.76 -10.69 4.70
N GLU A 73 3.02 -10.86 4.28
CA GLU A 73 3.48 -10.55 2.91
C GLU A 73 3.09 -9.14 2.45
N CYS A 74 3.25 -8.15 3.34
CA CYS A 74 2.90 -6.78 3.00
C CYS A 74 3.81 -6.24 1.89
N LYS A 75 3.20 -5.58 0.93
CA LYS A 75 3.86 -4.98 -0.22
C LYS A 75 3.30 -3.59 -0.48
N TRP A 76 4.12 -2.72 -1.03
CA TRP A 76 3.67 -1.52 -1.70
C TRP A 76 3.44 -1.82 -3.16
N ARG A 77 2.24 -1.52 -3.65
CA ARG A 77 2.02 -1.41 -5.09
C ARG A 77 2.25 0.03 -5.48
N VAL A 78 3.24 0.29 -6.33
CA VAL A 78 3.51 1.61 -6.91
C VAL A 78 3.02 1.59 -8.34
N TYR A 79 2.31 2.62 -8.77
CA TYR A 79 1.80 2.70 -10.13
C TYR A 79 1.71 4.15 -10.62
N ILE A 80 1.81 4.31 -11.93
CA ILE A 80 1.58 5.61 -12.58
C ILE A 80 0.11 5.68 -12.96
N GLY A 81 -0.60 6.68 -12.44
CA GLY A 81 -2.05 6.78 -12.64
C GLY A 81 -2.62 8.20 -12.53
N GLY A 82 -3.92 8.29 -12.84
CA GLY A 82 -4.65 9.56 -12.87
C GLY A 82 -4.37 10.42 -14.11
N GLU A 83 -5.07 11.55 -14.23
CA GLU A 83 -4.95 12.46 -15.37
C GLU A 83 -3.54 13.08 -15.49
N ALA A 84 -2.85 13.24 -14.36
CA ALA A 84 -1.53 13.87 -14.29
C ALA A 84 -0.36 12.88 -14.43
N SER A 85 -0.62 11.58 -14.65
CA SER A 85 0.42 10.54 -14.74
C SER A 85 1.43 10.57 -13.58
N ARG A 86 0.91 10.73 -12.35
CA ARG A 86 1.73 10.81 -11.13
C ARG A 86 1.83 9.44 -10.46
N GLY A 87 2.93 9.22 -9.75
CA GLY A 87 3.13 8.06 -8.90
C GLY A 87 2.14 8.02 -7.75
N GLN A 88 1.51 6.87 -7.62
CA GLN A 88 0.62 6.54 -6.53
C GLN A 88 1.06 5.23 -5.92
N PHE A 89 0.81 5.06 -4.63
CA PHE A 89 1.06 3.80 -3.95
C PHE A 89 -0.08 3.44 -3.01
N HIS A 90 -0.24 2.15 -2.74
CA HIS A 90 -1.04 1.65 -1.63
C HIS A 90 -0.36 0.47 -0.97
N LEU A 91 -0.68 0.28 0.31
CA LEU A 91 -0.32 -0.92 1.05
C LEU A 91 -1.26 -2.05 0.64
N LEU A 92 -0.71 -3.25 0.45
CA LEU A 92 -1.49 -4.48 0.45
C LEU A 92 -0.79 -5.56 1.27
N GLY A 93 -1.56 -6.52 1.74
CA GLY A 93 -1.07 -7.70 2.43
C GLY A 93 -2.18 -8.73 2.56
N TYR A 94 -1.84 -9.90 3.08
CA TYR A 94 -2.79 -11.00 3.26
C TYR A 94 -3.05 -11.21 4.75
N SER A 95 -4.33 -11.28 5.10
CA SER A 95 -4.76 -11.61 6.46
C SER A 95 -4.12 -12.93 6.90
N ALA A 96 -3.38 -12.89 8.02
CA ALA A 96 -2.74 -14.09 8.54
C ALA A 96 -3.74 -15.15 9.05
N ALA A 97 -5.00 -14.75 9.27
CA ALA A 97 -6.04 -15.64 9.79
C ALA A 97 -6.70 -16.49 8.69
N ASP A 98 -6.90 -15.92 7.50
CA ASP A 98 -7.73 -16.52 6.44
C ASP A 98 -7.19 -16.32 5.01
N GLY A 99 -6.02 -15.70 4.85
CA GLY A 99 -5.38 -15.47 3.56
C GLY A 99 -6.10 -14.45 2.67
N CYS A 100 -7.12 -13.74 3.17
CA CYS A 100 -7.83 -12.75 2.37
C CYS A 100 -6.97 -11.52 2.08
N LEU A 101 -7.11 -10.93 0.90
CA LEU A 101 -6.41 -9.72 0.53
C LEU A 101 -6.96 -8.54 1.32
N ILE A 102 -6.07 -7.76 1.93
CA ILE A 102 -6.39 -6.47 2.55
C ILE A 102 -5.49 -5.40 1.92
N TYR A 103 -6.06 -4.26 1.57
CA TYR A 103 -5.32 -3.16 0.95
C TYR A 103 -5.87 -1.80 1.34
N SER A 104 -5.03 -0.76 1.28
CA SER A 104 -5.41 0.63 1.53
C SER A 104 -5.88 1.33 0.26
N ASN A 105 -6.56 2.46 0.40
CA ASN A 105 -6.66 3.44 -0.67
C ASN A 105 -5.27 3.91 -1.10
N ALA A 106 -5.19 4.42 -2.33
CA ALA A 106 -3.95 4.95 -2.88
C ALA A 106 -3.67 6.36 -2.39
N VAL A 107 -2.38 6.66 -2.25
CA VAL A 107 -1.82 7.96 -1.88
C VAL A 107 -0.80 8.36 -2.94
N MET A 108 -0.68 9.63 -3.26
CA MET A 108 0.39 10.11 -4.16
C MET A 108 1.73 10.03 -3.44
N VAL A 109 2.78 9.61 -4.16
CA VAL A 109 4.13 9.47 -3.59
C VAL A 109 4.62 10.84 -3.09
N ASP A 110 4.43 11.90 -3.88
CA ASP A 110 4.81 13.28 -3.52
C ASP A 110 4.12 13.89 -2.29
N LEU A 111 3.07 13.27 -1.74
CA LEU A 111 2.48 13.70 -0.48
C LEU A 111 3.27 13.23 0.73
N LEU A 112 4.30 12.41 0.53
CA LEU A 112 5.19 11.95 1.59
C LEU A 112 6.25 12.99 2.02
N GLY A 113 6.28 14.17 1.36
CA GLY A 113 6.99 15.36 1.83
C GLY A 113 8.49 15.39 1.53
#